data_AF-A0A6P0IJG2-F1
#
_entry.id   AF-A0A6P0IJG2-F1
#
_cell.length_a   1.000
_cell.length_b   1.000
_cell.length_c   1.000
_cell.angle_alpha   90.00
_cell.angle_beta   90.00
_cell.angle_gamma   90.00
#
_symmetry.space_group_name_H-M   'P 1'
#
loop_
_entity.id
_entity.type
_entity.pdbx_description
1 polymer ?
#
loop_
_entity_poly.entity_id
_entity_poly.type
_entity_poly.pdbx_seq_one_letter_code
_entity_poly.pdbx_strand_id
1 'polypeptide(L)'
;MTNQKLFTKPIHIELSQVFSSTYELHKPDKKLDYVKHFKHYCSLPQSIKVEATKPESSKPELDSEEGLPLLLKAIIEGFVDGVLIITTNQELFHANECGRRMCSQISQGKSPINSIPQPIWRVCESLIDSRELFSDRKLIIEAEIKVNKSVNFRVRVRWLTLELSRNPYLLVTLEDKHQSTQNSAITDAIKYGLSHREKEVWLLKKANLTYEEIAQQLYISINTVKKHLKSIYAKQKQLMQYQN
;
A
#
# COMPACT_ATOMS: atom_id res chain seq x y z
N MET A 1 -10.30 49.32 -8.05
CA MET A 1 -10.01 48.01 -8.68
C MET A 1 -8.94 47.34 -7.83
N THR A 2 -9.32 46.43 -6.93
CA THR A 2 -8.45 45.91 -5.88
C THR A 2 -8.22 44.42 -6.13
N ASN A 3 -7.01 44.07 -6.58
CA ASN A 3 -6.60 42.69 -6.84
C ASN A 3 -6.27 41.99 -5.52
N GLN A 4 -7.08 41.00 -5.13
CA GLN A 4 -6.79 40.10 -4.02
C GLN A 4 -5.89 38.95 -4.49
N LYS A 5 -4.64 38.95 -4.00
CA LYS A 5 -3.72 37.81 -4.08
C LYS A 5 -4.27 36.63 -3.27
N LEU A 6 -4.61 35.54 -3.96
CA LEU A 6 -4.88 34.24 -3.35
C LEU A 6 -3.57 33.65 -2.80
N PHE A 7 -3.43 33.66 -1.48
CA PHE A 7 -2.39 32.92 -0.76
C PHE A 7 -2.72 31.42 -0.78
N THR A 8 -1.97 30.64 -1.57
CA THR A 8 -1.93 29.19 -1.45
C THR A 8 -1.15 28.84 -0.17
N LYS A 9 -1.84 28.21 0.79
CA LYS A 9 -1.20 27.74 2.04
C LYS A 9 -0.21 26.60 1.73
N PRO A 10 0.99 26.59 2.33
CA PRO A 10 1.94 25.51 2.15
C PRO A 10 1.43 24.22 2.83
N ILE A 11 1.53 23.11 2.09
CA ILE A 11 1.31 21.75 2.60
C ILE A 11 2.46 21.44 3.56
N HIS A 12 2.12 21.18 4.82
CA HIS A 12 3.08 20.78 5.86
C HIS A 12 3.45 19.32 5.63
N ILE A 13 4.73 19.03 5.33
CA ILE A 13 5.27 17.68 5.14
C ILE A 13 6.04 17.34 6.42
N GLU A 14 5.60 16.31 7.13
CA GLU A 14 6.33 15.78 8.28
C GLU A 14 7.18 14.60 7.78
N LEU A 15 8.50 14.81 7.70
CA LEU A 15 9.48 13.81 7.25
C LEU A 15 9.91 12.96 8.46
N SER A 16 9.46 11.70 8.51
CA SER A 16 9.95 10.72 9.49
C SER A 16 10.99 9.82 8.82
N GLN A 17 12.27 10.00 9.16
CA GLN A 17 13.34 9.09 8.72
C GLN A 17 13.25 7.79 9.52
N VAL A 18 12.85 6.68 8.87
CA VAL A 18 12.88 5.35 9.48
C VAL A 18 14.11 4.61 8.94
N PHE A 19 15.15 4.52 9.77
CA PHE A 19 16.31 3.66 9.52
C PHE A 19 15.95 2.23 9.89
N SER A 20 15.68 1.37 8.91
CA SER A 20 15.61 -0.07 9.16
C SER A 20 16.92 -0.72 8.71
N SER A 21 17.82 -0.94 9.67
CA SER A 21 18.97 -1.83 9.52
C SER A 21 18.59 -3.16 10.15
N THR A 22 18.34 -4.18 9.33
CA THR A 22 18.40 -5.57 9.80
C THR A 22 19.32 -6.35 8.88
N TYR A 23 20.55 -6.53 9.34
CA TYR A 23 21.44 -7.58 8.86
C TYR A 23 21.90 -8.36 10.08
N GLU A 24 21.47 -9.60 10.20
CA GLU A 24 22.29 -10.64 10.81
C GLU A 24 22.71 -11.60 9.70
N LEU A 25 24.03 -11.66 9.47
CA LEU A 25 24.67 -12.73 8.74
C LEU A 25 24.47 -14.03 9.52
N HIS A 26 23.97 -15.07 8.86
CA HIS A 26 24.44 -16.45 9.10
C HIS A 26 24.46 -17.22 7.77
N LYS A 27 25.62 -17.84 7.51
CA LYS A 27 25.94 -18.66 6.33
C LYS A 27 25.32 -20.07 6.44
N PRO A 28 25.31 -20.85 5.34
CA PRO A 28 24.28 -21.84 5.06
C PRO A 28 24.60 -23.21 5.68
N ASP A 29 23.57 -23.95 6.07
CA ASP A 29 23.58 -25.40 5.87
C ASP A 29 22.21 -26.06 6.04
N LYS A 30 22.02 -27.13 5.25
CA LYS A 30 20.98 -28.19 5.30
C LYS A 30 19.65 -27.96 4.54
N LYS A 31 19.53 -28.76 3.47
CA LYS A 31 18.29 -29.24 2.83
C LYS A 31 17.21 -29.57 3.87
N LEU A 32 15.98 -29.08 3.65
CA LEU A 32 14.79 -29.80 4.04
C LEU A 32 13.64 -29.50 3.08
N ASP A 33 13.21 -30.56 2.39
CA ASP A 33 12.03 -30.62 1.54
C ASP A 33 10.76 -30.28 2.33
N TYR A 34 9.97 -29.31 1.86
CA TYR A 34 8.54 -29.24 2.16
C TYR A 34 7.74 -28.79 0.93
N VAL A 35 7.64 -29.71 -0.03
CA VAL A 35 6.45 -29.83 -0.87
C VAL A 35 5.43 -30.59 -0.03
N LYS A 36 4.36 -29.90 0.43
CA LYS A 36 3.00 -30.42 0.67
C LYS A 36 2.19 -29.43 1.49
N HIS A 37 0.90 -29.33 1.13
CA HIS A 37 -0.20 -28.58 1.79
C HIS A 37 -0.48 -27.15 1.31
N PHE A 38 -0.93 -27.04 0.05
CA PHE A 38 -2.01 -26.11 -0.33
C PHE A 38 -2.94 -26.83 -1.32
N LYS A 39 -3.87 -27.64 -0.78
CA LYS A 39 -5.05 -28.15 -1.49
C LYS A 39 -6.28 -27.86 -0.62
N HIS A 40 -7.35 -27.40 -1.25
CA HIS A 40 -8.54 -26.70 -0.72
C HIS A 40 -8.24 -25.20 -0.55
N TYR A 41 -8.67 -24.29 -1.43
CA TYR A 41 -9.97 -24.17 -2.10
C TYR A 41 -9.78 -23.48 -3.47
N CYS A 42 -10.29 -24.08 -4.53
CA CYS A 42 -10.73 -23.38 -5.74
C CYS A 42 -11.50 -24.37 -6.63
N SER A 43 -12.81 -24.40 -6.45
CA SER A 43 -13.74 -25.13 -7.29
C SER A 43 -13.89 -24.38 -8.61
N LEU A 44 -13.32 -24.90 -9.68
CA LEU A 44 -13.60 -24.46 -11.05
C LEU A 44 -14.94 -25.05 -11.53
N PRO A 45 -15.85 -24.26 -12.12
CA PRO A 45 -16.85 -24.83 -13.01
C PRO A 45 -16.23 -25.17 -14.37
N GLN A 46 -16.66 -26.33 -14.89
CA GLN A 46 -16.16 -26.98 -16.09
C GLN A 46 -16.72 -26.37 -17.39
N SER A 47 -15.87 -26.49 -18.42
CA SER A 47 -16.16 -26.71 -19.84
C SER A 47 -16.87 -25.64 -20.67
N ILE A 48 -16.09 -25.01 -21.57
CA ILE A 48 -16.48 -24.82 -22.97
C ILE A 48 -15.34 -25.35 -23.84
N LYS A 49 -15.65 -26.32 -24.71
CA LYS A 49 -14.78 -26.87 -25.75
C LYS A 49 -14.74 -25.88 -26.92
N VAL A 50 -13.56 -25.52 -27.40
CA VAL A 50 -13.37 -25.14 -28.81
C VAL A 50 -12.08 -25.78 -29.32
N GLU A 51 -12.22 -26.27 -30.54
CA GLU A 51 -11.47 -27.27 -31.26
C GLU A 51 -10.16 -26.73 -31.83
N ALA A 52 -9.14 -27.59 -31.91
CA ALA A 52 -7.81 -27.26 -32.37
C ALA A 52 -7.76 -27.11 -33.89
N THR A 53 -7.06 -26.07 -34.37
CA THR A 53 -6.45 -26.09 -35.70
C THR A 53 -5.08 -25.44 -35.63
N LYS A 54 -4.06 -26.20 -36.01
CA LYS A 54 -2.66 -25.80 -36.27
C LYS A 54 -2.45 -26.15 -37.76
N PRO A 55 -1.79 -25.34 -38.61
CA PRO A 55 -0.41 -24.84 -38.45
C PRO A 55 -0.34 -23.31 -38.72
N GLU A 56 0.74 -22.57 -38.46
CA GLU A 56 2.07 -22.73 -39.03
C GLU A 56 3.04 -21.71 -38.40
N SER A 57 4.32 -21.97 -38.58
CA SER A 57 5.48 -21.26 -38.05
C SER A 57 5.49 -19.75 -38.33
N SER A 58 5.56 -18.95 -37.27
CA SER A 58 6.37 -17.73 -37.25
C SER A 58 6.80 -17.40 -35.82
N LYS A 59 8.10 -17.17 -35.64
CA LYS A 59 8.67 -16.59 -34.41
C LYS A 59 7.89 -15.31 -34.09
N PRO A 60 7.52 -15.01 -32.84
CA PRO A 60 7.18 -13.64 -32.50
C PRO A 60 8.50 -12.87 -32.49
N GLU A 61 8.70 -12.09 -33.55
CA GLU A 61 9.65 -11.00 -33.61
C GLU A 61 9.44 -10.10 -32.39
N LEU A 62 10.49 -10.00 -31.59
CA LEU A 62 10.57 -9.16 -30.42
C LEU A 62 11.02 -7.78 -30.88
N ASP A 63 10.07 -6.94 -31.30
CA ASP A 63 10.31 -5.53 -31.49
C ASP A 63 9.16 -4.71 -30.87
N SER A 64 9.55 -3.82 -29.96
CA SER A 64 8.87 -2.59 -29.52
C SER A 64 7.68 -2.70 -28.53
N GLU A 65 7.98 -2.49 -27.24
CA GLU A 65 7.42 -1.44 -26.37
C GLU A 65 7.98 -1.64 -24.94
N GLU A 66 8.58 -0.58 -24.37
CA GLU A 66 9.24 -0.54 -23.05
C GLU A 66 8.23 -0.72 -21.89
N GLY A 67 7.62 -1.89 -21.80
CA GLY A 67 6.61 -2.22 -20.80
C GLY A 67 7.13 -3.17 -19.72
N LEU A 68 6.50 -3.15 -18.54
CA LEU A 68 6.68 -4.22 -17.56
C LEU A 68 6.21 -5.56 -18.15
N PRO A 69 6.90 -6.68 -17.86
CA PRO A 69 6.41 -8.01 -18.21
C PRO A 69 4.97 -8.23 -17.74
N LEU A 70 4.13 -8.89 -18.54
CA LEU A 70 2.70 -9.07 -18.27
C LEU A 70 2.41 -9.64 -16.87
N LEU A 71 3.21 -10.61 -16.42
CA LEU A 71 3.10 -11.18 -15.07
C LEU A 71 3.36 -10.13 -13.98
N LEU A 72 4.40 -9.31 -14.14
CA LEU A 72 4.74 -8.26 -13.18
C LEU A 72 3.63 -7.20 -13.12
N LYS A 73 3.09 -6.81 -14.27
CA LYS A 73 1.93 -5.91 -14.35
C LYS A 73 0.73 -6.48 -13.62
N ALA A 74 0.39 -7.75 -13.85
CA ALA A 74 -0.73 -8.41 -13.18
C ALA A 74 -0.55 -8.47 -11.64
N ILE A 75 0.67 -8.74 -11.18
CA ILE A 75 1.02 -8.72 -9.75
C ILE A 75 0.84 -7.32 -9.16
N ILE A 76 1.35 -6.28 -9.84
CA ILE A 76 1.27 -4.88 -9.38
C ILE A 76 -0.18 -4.38 -9.32
N GLU A 77 -1.02 -4.76 -10.28
CA GLU A 77 -2.44 -4.40 -10.30
C GLU A 77 -3.25 -5.11 -9.18
N GLY A 78 -2.76 -6.22 -8.63
CA GLY A 78 -3.39 -6.92 -7.51
C GLY A 78 -3.20 -6.26 -6.13
N PHE A 79 -2.34 -5.24 -6.02
CA PHE A 79 -2.11 -4.56 -4.74
C PHE A 79 -3.26 -3.63 -4.35
N VAL A 80 -3.66 -3.70 -3.09
CA VAL A 80 -4.64 -2.78 -2.49
C VAL A 80 -4.06 -1.37 -2.37
N ASP A 81 -2.77 -1.28 -2.05
CA ASP A 81 -2.03 -0.03 -2.01
C ASP A 81 -1.80 0.53 -3.42
N GLY A 82 -1.67 1.85 -3.50
CA GLY A 82 -1.24 2.50 -4.73
C GLY A 82 0.24 2.22 -4.98
N VAL A 83 0.57 1.74 -6.18
CA VAL A 83 1.94 1.47 -6.60
C VAL A 83 2.25 2.34 -7.81
N LEU A 84 3.34 3.11 -7.72
CA LEU A 84 3.88 3.89 -8.84
C LEU A 84 5.34 3.49 -9.09
N ILE A 85 5.71 3.38 -10.35
CA ILE A 85 7.09 3.28 -10.81
C ILE A 85 7.39 4.55 -11.58
N ILE A 86 8.42 5.27 -11.13
CA ILE A 86 8.72 6.63 -11.57
C ILE A 86 10.19 6.69 -11.99
N THR A 87 10.51 7.44 -13.05
CA THR A 87 11.89 7.71 -13.46
C THR A 87 12.49 8.84 -12.62
N THR A 88 13.82 8.96 -12.59
CA THR A 88 14.49 10.11 -11.95
C THR A 88 14.19 11.44 -12.63
N ASN A 89 13.59 11.43 -13.83
CA ASN A 89 13.24 12.63 -14.60
C ASN A 89 11.78 13.06 -14.40
N GLN A 90 11.13 12.61 -13.32
CA GLN A 90 9.73 12.92 -13.02
C GLN A 90 8.73 12.33 -14.03
N GLU A 91 9.07 11.23 -14.69
CA GLU A 91 8.14 10.55 -15.60
C GLU A 91 7.49 9.36 -14.91
N LEU A 92 6.17 9.24 -15.05
CA LEU A 92 5.43 8.08 -14.54
C LEU A 92 5.57 6.92 -15.53
N PHE A 93 6.44 5.96 -15.21
CA PHE A 93 6.64 4.76 -16.01
C PHE A 93 5.46 3.79 -15.88
N HIS A 94 4.97 3.59 -14.65
CA HIS A 94 3.81 2.75 -14.39
C HIS A 94 3.05 3.19 -13.13
N ALA A 95 1.76 2.92 -13.11
CA ALA A 95 0.93 2.99 -11.91
C ALA A 95 -0.09 1.86 -11.94
N ASN A 96 -0.45 1.30 -10.79
CA ASN A 96 -1.64 0.46 -10.70
C ASN A 96 -2.92 1.32 -10.61
N GLU A 97 -4.09 0.69 -10.67
CA GLU A 97 -5.38 1.38 -10.60
C GLU A 97 -5.54 2.16 -9.28
N CYS A 98 -5.15 1.56 -8.15
CA CYS A 98 -5.16 2.21 -6.84
C CYS A 98 -4.26 3.46 -6.82
N GLY A 99 -3.06 3.38 -7.38
CA GLY A 99 -2.10 4.48 -7.45
C GLY A 99 -2.63 5.63 -8.28
N ARG A 100 -3.21 5.36 -9.45
CA ARG A 100 -3.88 6.38 -10.28
C ARG A 100 -4.99 7.10 -9.50
N ARG A 101 -5.83 6.33 -8.80
CA ARG A 101 -6.93 6.86 -7.97
C ARG A 101 -6.42 7.75 -6.84
N MET A 102 -5.41 7.30 -6.10
CA MET A 102 -4.81 8.07 -5.01
C MET A 102 -4.11 9.34 -5.51
N CYS A 103 -3.40 9.29 -6.64
CA CYS A 103 -2.83 10.47 -7.28
C CYS A 103 -3.92 11.50 -7.64
N SER A 104 -5.04 11.05 -8.22
CA SER A 104 -6.18 11.91 -8.52
C SER A 104 -6.75 12.59 -7.26
N GLN A 105 -6.86 11.84 -6.15
CA GLN A 105 -7.31 12.39 -4.87
C GLN A 105 -6.34 13.43 -4.30
N ILE A 106 -5.03 13.14 -4.30
CA ILE A 106 -3.99 14.07 -3.82
C ILE A 106 -3.98 15.36 -4.64
N SER A 107 -4.10 15.24 -5.95
CA SER A 107 -4.19 16.38 -6.88
C SER A 107 -5.56 17.07 -6.87
N GLN A 108 -6.55 16.54 -6.12
CA GLN A 108 -7.93 17.03 -6.11
C GLN A 108 -8.54 17.15 -7.52
N GLY A 109 -8.18 16.24 -8.42
CA GLY A 109 -8.62 16.25 -9.83
C GLY A 109 -8.07 17.38 -10.69
N LYS A 110 -7.12 18.19 -10.20
CA LYS A 110 -6.57 19.36 -10.92
C LYS A 110 -5.38 19.03 -11.82
N SER A 111 -4.78 17.86 -11.66
CA SER A 111 -3.60 17.47 -12.42
C SER A 111 -3.96 16.53 -13.58
N PRO A 112 -3.19 16.55 -14.68
CA PRO A 112 -3.40 15.64 -15.81
C PRO A 112 -3.40 14.16 -15.39
N ILE A 113 -4.09 13.34 -16.17
CA ILE A 113 -3.99 11.89 -16.09
C ILE A 113 -2.52 11.51 -16.31
N ASN A 114 -1.98 10.61 -15.47
CA ASN A 114 -0.58 10.16 -15.47
C ASN A 114 0.46 11.19 -15.02
N SER A 115 0.05 12.32 -14.43
CA SER A 115 0.99 13.22 -13.75
C SER A 115 1.25 12.78 -12.30
N ILE A 116 2.46 13.07 -11.81
CA ILE A 116 2.85 12.81 -10.44
C ILE A 116 2.48 14.03 -9.59
N PRO A 117 1.62 13.90 -8.56
CA PRO A 117 1.32 14.99 -7.65
C PRO A 117 2.59 15.56 -7.00
N GLN A 118 2.72 16.88 -6.96
CA GLN A 118 3.90 17.55 -6.39
C GLN A 118 4.27 17.09 -4.97
N PRO A 119 3.31 16.83 -4.05
CA PRO A 119 3.64 16.32 -2.73
C PRO A 119 4.34 14.95 -2.75
N ILE A 120 4.03 14.08 -3.73
CA ILE A 120 4.72 12.79 -3.92
C ILE A 120 6.12 13.04 -4.49
N TRP A 121 6.23 13.91 -5.50
CA TRP A 121 7.51 14.18 -6.14
C TRP A 121 8.55 14.75 -5.17
N ARG A 122 8.17 15.61 -4.23
CA ARG A 122 9.09 16.12 -3.20
C ARG A 122 9.74 15.02 -2.36
N VAL A 123 9.01 13.93 -2.08
CA VAL A 123 9.53 12.77 -1.36
C VAL A 123 10.51 11.99 -2.26
N CYS A 124 10.21 11.93 -3.57
CA CYS A 124 11.10 11.35 -4.57
C CYS A 124 12.41 12.13 -4.70
N GLU A 125 12.34 13.47 -4.80
CA GLU A 125 13.50 14.37 -4.82
C GLU A 125 14.38 14.15 -3.59
N SER A 126 13.77 14.09 -2.40
CA SER A 126 14.50 13.83 -1.16
C SER A 126 15.30 12.51 -1.21
N LEU A 127 14.79 11.47 -1.89
CA LEU A 127 15.50 10.21 -2.06
C LEU A 127 16.60 10.31 -3.12
N ILE A 128 16.35 11.03 -4.21
CA ILE A 128 17.34 11.30 -5.26
C ILE A 128 18.54 12.04 -4.66
N ASP A 129 18.30 13.13 -3.94
CA ASP A 129 19.34 13.97 -3.33
C ASP A 129 20.17 13.19 -2.30
N SER A 130 19.54 12.25 -1.58
CA SER A 130 20.23 11.43 -0.59
C SER A 130 21.22 10.41 -1.17
N ARG A 131 21.18 10.15 -2.48
CA ARG A 131 21.99 9.10 -3.13
C ARG A 131 23.50 9.39 -3.10
N GLU A 132 23.88 10.67 -3.15
CA GLU A 132 25.29 11.08 -3.03
C GLU A 132 25.86 10.75 -1.65
N LEU A 133 25.02 10.74 -0.62
CA LEU A 133 25.43 10.54 0.77
C LEU A 133 25.31 9.08 1.23
N PHE A 134 24.49 8.26 0.57
CA PHE A 134 24.13 6.92 1.05
C PHE A 134 24.09 5.84 -0.06
N SER A 135 25.06 5.90 -0.98
CA SER A 135 25.07 5.14 -2.24
C SER A 135 24.89 3.62 -2.11
N ASP A 136 25.36 3.02 -1.00
CA ASP A 136 25.31 1.57 -0.76
C ASP A 136 24.16 1.12 0.17
N ARG A 137 23.29 2.04 0.62
CA ARG A 137 22.22 1.72 1.58
C ARG A 137 20.87 1.63 0.88
N LYS A 138 20.10 0.59 1.22
CA LYS A 138 18.68 0.46 0.87
C LYS A 138 17.86 1.46 1.69
N LEU A 139 17.86 2.71 1.27
CA LEU A 139 17.10 3.78 1.93
C LEU A 139 15.62 3.73 1.51
N ILE A 140 14.74 3.91 2.50
CA ILE A 140 13.32 4.13 2.30
C ILE A 140 12.98 5.47 2.95
N ILE A 141 12.38 6.38 2.20
CA ILE A 141 11.84 7.62 2.76
C ILE A 141 10.34 7.45 2.94
N GLU A 142 9.85 7.74 4.14
CA GLU A 142 8.43 7.73 4.49
C GLU A 142 7.97 9.17 4.79
N ALA A 143 6.81 9.54 4.24
CA ALA A 143 6.18 10.83 4.48
C ALA A 143 4.66 10.69 4.53
N GLU A 144 4.00 11.59 5.24
CA GLU A 144 2.54 11.71 5.24
C GLU A 144 2.07 12.88 4.38
N ILE A 145 1.10 12.63 3.50
CA ILE A 145 0.42 13.64 2.69
C ILE A 145 -1.01 13.79 3.20
N LYS A 146 -1.29 14.95 3.80
CA LYS A 146 -2.64 15.31 4.26
C LYS A 146 -3.35 16.08 3.14
N VAL A 147 -4.40 15.51 2.57
CA VAL A 147 -5.16 16.14 1.47
C VAL A 147 -6.31 16.99 1.99
N ASN A 148 -7.01 16.49 3.01
CA ASN A 148 -8.05 17.18 3.76
C ASN A 148 -8.08 16.64 5.20
N LYS A 149 -9.08 17.02 6.01
CA LYS A 149 -9.19 16.56 7.41
C LYS A 149 -9.36 15.04 7.56
N SER A 150 -9.75 14.34 6.50
CA SER A 150 -10.21 12.94 6.54
C SER A 150 -9.39 12.00 5.65
N VAL A 151 -8.43 12.50 4.88
CA VAL A 151 -7.65 11.70 3.93
C VAL A 151 -6.16 11.98 4.15
N ASN A 152 -5.50 10.96 4.71
CA ASN A 152 -4.07 10.97 5.02
C ASN A 152 -3.41 9.80 4.30
N PHE A 153 -2.56 10.12 3.33
CA PHE A 153 -1.79 9.12 2.62
C PHE A 153 -0.42 8.96 3.26
N ARG A 154 -0.01 7.71 3.49
CA ARG A 154 1.38 7.38 3.71
C ARG A 154 2.05 7.13 2.37
N VAL A 155 3.16 7.81 2.14
CA VAL A 155 4.00 7.65 0.95
C VAL A 155 5.32 7.04 1.37
N ARG A 156 5.71 5.97 0.70
CA ARG A 156 7.02 5.32 0.85
C ARG A 156 7.73 5.31 -0.49
N VAL A 157 8.94 5.84 -0.52
CA VAL A 157 9.76 5.88 -1.73
C VAL A 157 11.04 5.08 -1.48
N ARG A 158 11.38 4.21 -2.43
CA ARG A 158 12.65 3.48 -2.44
C ARG A 158 13.19 3.32 -3.85
N TRP A 159 14.49 3.09 -3.98
CA TRP A 159 15.09 2.72 -5.26
C TRP A 159 14.58 1.35 -5.74
N LEU A 160 14.39 1.26 -7.05
CA LEU A 160 14.00 0.06 -7.78
C LEU A 160 14.90 -0.12 -8.99
N THR A 161 15.74 -1.15 -8.97
CA THR A 161 16.50 -1.57 -10.14
C THR A 161 15.69 -2.63 -10.89
N LEU A 162 15.43 -2.39 -12.17
CA LEU A 162 14.86 -3.38 -13.08
C LEU A 162 16.00 -3.84 -13.99
N GLU A 163 16.20 -5.15 -14.13
CA GLU A 163 17.27 -5.73 -14.96
C GLU A 163 17.20 -5.28 -16.43
N LEU A 164 16.02 -4.84 -16.87
CA LEU A 164 15.72 -4.38 -18.22
C LEU A 164 16.17 -2.93 -18.49
N SER A 165 16.62 -2.17 -17.48
CA SER A 165 16.99 -0.76 -17.63
C SER A 165 18.34 -0.43 -16.99
N ARG A 166 19.11 0.43 -17.66
CA ARG A 166 20.37 0.96 -17.14
C ARG A 166 20.16 2.03 -16.07
N ASN A 167 19.00 2.68 -16.06
CA ASN A 167 18.69 3.75 -15.12
C ASN A 167 17.79 3.21 -14.00
N PRO A 168 18.09 3.52 -12.73
CA PRO A 168 17.25 3.09 -11.63
C PRO A 168 15.92 3.84 -11.64
N TYR A 169 14.86 3.14 -11.27
CA TYR A 169 13.54 3.72 -11.03
C TYR A 169 13.36 4.00 -9.54
N LEU A 170 12.32 4.76 -9.24
CA LEU A 170 11.77 4.92 -7.91
C LEU A 170 10.50 4.08 -7.81
N LEU A 171 10.41 3.26 -6.78
CA LEU A 171 9.15 2.64 -6.38
C LEU A 171 8.50 3.50 -5.32
N VAL A 172 7.29 3.96 -5.61
CA VAL A 172 6.44 4.65 -4.66
C VAL A 172 5.28 3.74 -4.27
N THR A 173 5.08 3.58 -2.98
CA THR A 173 3.89 2.95 -2.41
C THR A 173 3.07 4.01 -1.68
N LEU A 174 1.78 4.07 -2.01
CA LEU A 174 0.79 4.97 -1.45
C LEU A 174 -0.22 4.14 -0.66
N GLU A 175 -0.42 4.47 0.60
CA GLU A 175 -1.41 3.81 1.45
C GLU A 175 -2.38 4.85 1.98
N ASP A 176 -3.68 4.62 1.78
CA ASP A 176 -4.73 5.35 2.49
C ASP A 176 -4.83 4.79 3.91
N LYS A 177 -4.36 5.57 4.90
CA LYS A 177 -4.36 5.13 6.29
C LYS A 177 -5.77 4.85 6.81
N HIS A 178 -6.79 5.56 6.35
CA HIS A 178 -8.16 5.33 6.78
C HIS A 178 -8.70 4.03 6.19
N GLN A 179 -8.54 3.81 4.88
CA GLN A 179 -9.01 2.59 4.23
C GLN A 179 -8.28 1.34 4.74
N SER A 180 -6.95 1.41 4.90
CA SER A 180 -6.12 0.33 5.45
C SER A 180 -6.59 -0.07 6.86
N THR A 181 -6.83 0.93 7.71
CA THR A 181 -7.34 0.73 9.07
C THR A 181 -8.72 0.08 9.09
N GLN A 182 -9.64 0.54 8.23
CA GLN A 182 -10.98 -0.03 8.14
C GLN A 182 -10.95 -1.49 7.64
N ASN A 183 -10.17 -1.77 6.60
CA ASN A 183 -10.02 -3.11 6.05
C ASN A 183 -9.41 -4.09 7.08
N SER A 184 -8.40 -3.64 7.83
CA SER A 184 -7.83 -4.40 8.94
C SER A 184 -8.88 -4.68 10.03
N ALA A 185 -9.67 -3.67 10.42
CA ALA A 185 -10.70 -3.83 11.43
C ALA A 185 -11.81 -4.80 11.00
N ILE A 186 -12.21 -4.79 9.71
CA ILE A 186 -13.19 -5.73 9.16
C ILE A 186 -12.63 -7.16 9.16
N THR A 187 -11.38 -7.32 8.74
CA THR A 187 -10.70 -8.62 8.72
C THR A 187 -10.56 -9.18 10.14
N ASP A 188 -10.14 -8.35 11.09
CA ASP A 188 -10.08 -8.69 12.52
C ASP A 188 -11.46 -9.06 13.07
N ALA A 189 -12.50 -8.30 12.69
CA ALA A 189 -13.86 -8.55 13.14
C ALA A 189 -14.38 -9.93 12.73
N ILE A 190 -14.05 -10.36 11.50
CA ILE A 190 -14.37 -11.71 11.00
C ILE A 190 -13.51 -12.74 11.73
N LYS A 191 -12.18 -12.51 11.77
CA LYS A 191 -11.21 -13.42 12.39
C LYS A 191 -11.54 -13.72 13.85
N TYR A 192 -11.91 -12.71 14.64
CA TYR A 192 -12.16 -12.83 16.07
C TYR A 192 -13.63 -13.13 16.43
N GLY A 193 -14.53 -13.23 15.46
CA GLY A 193 -15.96 -13.43 15.74
C GLY A 193 -16.54 -12.29 16.59
N LEU A 194 -16.25 -11.04 16.22
CA LEU A 194 -16.73 -9.87 16.95
C LEU A 194 -18.24 -9.68 16.72
N SER A 195 -18.98 -9.38 17.79
CA SER A 195 -20.38 -8.96 17.71
C SER A 195 -20.50 -7.60 17.03
N HIS A 196 -21.69 -7.26 16.51
CA HIS A 196 -21.91 -5.99 15.82
C HIS A 196 -21.39 -4.78 16.61
N ARG A 197 -21.70 -4.71 17.92
CA ARG A 197 -21.25 -3.62 18.78
C ARG A 197 -19.75 -3.60 19.05
N GLU A 198 -19.12 -4.78 19.13
CA GLU A 198 -17.67 -4.89 19.22
C GLU A 198 -16.98 -4.45 17.92
N LYS A 199 -17.58 -4.73 16.75
CA LYS A 199 -17.04 -4.27 15.46
C LYS A 199 -17.00 -2.76 15.38
N GLU A 200 -18.06 -2.07 15.79
CA GLU A 200 -18.12 -0.61 15.80
C GLU A 200 -17.05 -0.02 16.72
N VAL A 201 -16.92 -0.53 17.94
CA VAL A 201 -15.87 -0.11 18.89
C VAL A 201 -14.47 -0.40 18.33
N TRP A 202 -14.28 -1.57 17.70
CA TRP A 202 -12.99 -1.97 17.15
C TRP A 202 -12.56 -1.11 15.96
N LEU A 203 -13.50 -0.78 15.07
CA LEU A 203 -13.27 0.09 13.91
C LEU A 203 -12.75 1.47 14.35
N LEU A 204 -13.44 2.09 15.32
CA LEU A 204 -13.05 3.39 15.85
C LEU A 204 -11.74 3.32 16.63
N LYS A 205 -11.52 2.24 17.38
CA LYS A 205 -10.26 2.05 18.10
C LYS A 205 -9.07 1.91 17.16
N LYS A 206 -9.23 1.15 16.06
CA LYS A 206 -8.22 0.99 15.01
C LYS A 206 -7.92 2.31 14.31
N ALA A 207 -8.91 3.19 14.18
CA ALA A 207 -8.74 4.57 13.72
C ALA A 207 -8.06 5.51 14.73
N ASN A 208 -7.49 4.97 15.81
CA ASN A 208 -6.75 5.68 16.87
C ASN A 208 -7.59 6.68 17.69
N LEU A 209 -8.92 6.54 17.73
CA LEU A 209 -9.75 7.35 18.61
C LEU A 209 -9.52 6.99 20.09
N THR A 210 -9.64 8.01 20.93
CA THR A 210 -9.64 7.91 22.40
C THR A 210 -10.92 7.25 22.91
N TYR A 211 -10.92 6.81 24.16
CA TYR A 211 -12.11 6.15 24.72
C TYR A 211 -13.28 7.13 24.87
N GLU A 212 -12.97 8.40 25.13
CA GLU A 212 -13.88 9.52 25.21
C GLU A 212 -14.55 9.78 23.86
N GLU A 213 -13.76 9.86 22.78
CA GLU A 213 -14.28 10.08 21.41
C GLU A 213 -15.15 8.90 20.95
N ILE A 214 -14.73 7.66 21.23
CA ILE A 214 -15.52 6.47 20.91
C ILE A 214 -16.85 6.47 21.68
N ALA A 215 -16.80 6.78 22.97
CA ALA A 215 -17.98 6.85 23.84
C ALA A 215 -18.98 7.89 23.30
N GLN A 216 -18.48 9.06 22.93
CA GLN A 216 -19.29 10.14 22.34
C GLN A 216 -19.89 9.73 20.99
N GLN A 217 -19.09 9.18 20.09
CA GLN A 217 -19.54 8.82 18.74
C GLN A 217 -20.56 7.68 18.71
N LEU A 218 -20.44 6.73 19.65
CA LEU A 218 -21.33 5.59 19.77
C LEU A 218 -22.47 5.80 20.77
N TYR A 219 -22.56 6.98 21.41
CA TYR A 219 -23.54 7.31 22.45
C TYR A 219 -23.60 6.27 23.58
N ILE A 220 -22.43 5.89 24.11
CA ILE A 220 -22.28 4.94 25.23
C ILE A 220 -21.33 5.48 26.29
N SER A 221 -21.32 4.87 27.47
CA SER A 221 -20.36 5.23 28.51
C SER A 221 -18.93 4.78 28.16
N ILE A 222 -17.92 5.52 28.64
CA ILE A 222 -16.50 5.13 28.56
C ILE A 222 -16.27 3.74 29.17
N ASN A 223 -17.00 3.38 30.23
CA ASN A 223 -16.91 2.05 30.86
C ASN A 223 -17.41 0.95 29.91
N THR A 224 -18.44 1.23 29.12
CA THR A 224 -18.95 0.31 28.10
C THR A 224 -17.91 0.11 26.99
N VAL A 225 -17.23 1.19 26.56
CA VAL A 225 -16.11 1.09 25.59
C VAL A 225 -15.00 0.18 26.14
N LYS A 226 -14.55 0.42 27.38
CA LYS A 226 -13.54 -0.43 28.05
C LYS A 226 -13.98 -1.89 28.14
N LYS A 227 -15.25 -2.15 28.44
CA LYS A 227 -15.83 -3.51 28.51
C LYS A 227 -15.78 -4.20 27.14
N HIS A 228 -16.18 -3.52 26.07
CA HIS A 228 -16.10 -4.07 24.72
C HIS A 228 -14.66 -4.37 24.30
N LEU A 229 -13.73 -3.45 24.55
CA LEU A 229 -12.31 -3.67 24.24
C LEU A 229 -11.72 -4.86 25.01
N LYS A 230 -12.06 -5.01 26.30
CA LYS A 230 -11.63 -6.17 27.09
C LYS A 230 -12.16 -7.49 26.50
N SER A 231 -13.42 -7.52 26.06
CA SER A 231 -14.01 -8.69 25.40
C SER A 231 -13.30 -9.02 24.08
N ILE A 232 -13.02 -8.01 23.26
CA ILE A 232 -12.30 -8.17 21.97
C ILE A 232 -10.90 -8.76 22.21
N TYR A 233 -10.12 -8.20 23.14
CA TYR A 233 -8.79 -8.73 23.44
C TYR A 233 -8.81 -10.16 23.99
N ALA A 234 -9.85 -10.52 24.75
CA ALA A 234 -10.02 -11.90 25.20
C ALA A 234 -10.26 -12.86 24.03
N LYS A 235 -11.12 -12.50 23.08
CA LYS A 235 -11.37 -13.28 21.85
C LYS A 235 -10.12 -13.43 20.99
N GLN A 236 -9.34 -12.35 20.86
CA GLN A 236 -8.06 -12.38 20.14
C GLN A 236 -7.08 -13.36 20.80
N LYS A 237 -6.94 -13.29 22.13
CA LYS A 237 -6.05 -14.17 22.90
C LYS A 237 -6.46 -15.64 22.77
N GLN A 238 -7.76 -15.93 22.86
CA GLN A 238 -8.28 -17.29 22.71
C GLN A 238 -7.85 -17.89 21.36
N LEU A 239 -8.03 -17.16 20.26
CA LEU A 239 -7.65 -17.66 18.94
C LEU A 239 -6.14 -17.85 18.76
N MET A 240 -5.30 -16.96 19.32
CA MET A 240 -3.86 -17.14 19.26
C MET A 240 -3.37 -18.35 20.08
N GLN A 241 -4.08 -18.74 21.13
CA GLN A 241 -3.73 -19.92 21.93
C GLN A 241 -4.05 -21.25 21.24
N TYR A 242 -4.95 -21.27 20.25
CA TYR A 242 -5.25 -22.47 19.45
C TYR A 242 -4.32 -22.66 18.24
N GLN A 243 -3.38 -21.75 18.00
CA GLN A 243 -2.45 -21.79 16.86
C GLN A 243 -1.01 -22.18 17.24
N ASN A 244 -0.75 -22.47 18.52
CA ASN A 244 0.52 -23.00 19.05
C ASN A 244 0.32 -24.42 19.57
#